data_AF-A0A6A4DJU4-F1
#
_entry.id   AF-A0A6A4DJU4-F1
#
_cell.length_a   1.000
_cell.length_b   1.000
_cell.length_c   1.000
_cell.angle_alpha   90.00
_cell.angle_beta   90.00
_cell.angle_gamma   90.00
#
_symmetry.space_group_name_H-M   'P 1'
#
loop_
_entity.id
_entity.type
_entity.pdbx_description
1 polymer ?
#
loop_
_entity_poly.entity_id
_entity_poly.type
_entity_poly.pdbx_seq_one_letter_code
_entity_poly.pdbx_strand_id
1 'polypeptide(L)' 'MLWEWLVMPQGLKDAPATFNRMVSHVLRPLRDFAPSYFVYIFDHSRAEGDLSAVEVHVRHLR' A
#
# COMPACT_ATOMS: atom_id res chain seq x y z
N MET A 1 -12.64 11.03 -33.82
CA MET A 1 -12.52 11.79 -32.57
C MET A 1 -11.50 11.06 -31.70
N LEU A 2 -10.44 11.75 -31.26
CA LEU A 2 -9.43 11.19 -30.36
C LEU A 2 -9.82 11.52 -28.92
N TRP A 3 -9.61 10.55 -28.03
CA TRP A 3 -9.83 10.69 -26.60
C TRP A 3 -8.51 10.42 -25.88
N GLU A 4 -8.28 11.14 -24.80
CA GLU A 4 -7.11 10.97 -23.94
C GLU A 4 -7.53 10.59 -22.52
N TRP A 5 -6.62 9.93 -21.80
CA TRP A 5 -6.86 9.48 -20.43
C TRP A 5 -6.36 10.53 -19.44
N LEU A 6 -7.23 10.94 -18.50
CA LEU A 6 -6.87 11.84 -17.39
C LEU A 6 -6.11 11.15 -16.26
N VAL A 7 -6.20 9.83 -16.20
CA VAL A 7 -5.52 8.97 -15.21
C VAL A 7 -4.74 7.90 -15.93
N MET A 8 -3.77 7.30 -15.25
CA MET A 8 -2.95 6.21 -15.81
C MET A 8 -3.85 5.05 -16.28
N PRO A 9 -3.96 4.80 -17.59
CA PRO A 9 -4.80 3.73 -18.10
C PRO A 9 -4.19 2.36 -17.81
N GLN A 10 -5.06 1.36 -17.69
CA GLN A 10 -4.63 -0.04 -17.58
C GLN A 10 -3.96 -0.50 -18.88
N GLY A 11 -3.00 -1.42 -18.76
CA GLY A 11 -2.30 -2.00 -19.91
C GLY A 11 -1.05 -1.22 -20.37
N LEU A 12 -0.72 -0.09 -19.75
CA LEU A 12 0.60 0.50 -19.93
C LEU A 12 1.68 -0.39 -19.32
N LYS A 13 2.73 -0.68 -20.09
CA LYS A 13 3.85 -1.52 -19.67
C LYS A 13 4.46 -1.09 -18.33
N ASP A 14 4.56 0.21 -18.11
CA ASP A 14 5.22 0.78 -16.92
C ASP A 14 4.23 1.19 -15.81
N ALA A 15 2.92 1.03 -16.03
CA ALA A 15 1.93 1.40 -15.01
C ALA A 15 2.18 0.74 -13.64
N PRO A 16 2.51 -0.57 -13.55
CA PRO A 16 2.82 -1.20 -12.27
C PRO A 16 4.04 -0.54 -11.59
N ALA A 17 5.09 -0.21 -12.34
CA ALA A 17 6.30 0.39 -11.79
C ALA A 17 6.03 1.81 -11.25
N THR A 18 5.29 2.63 -12.00
CA THR A 18 4.92 3.99 -11.57
C THR A 18 4.02 3.95 -10.34
N PHE A 19 3.04 3.04 -10.31
CA PHE A 19 2.17 2.87 -9.16
C PHE A 19 2.95 2.42 -7.91
N ASN A 20 3.85 1.45 -8.05
CA ASN A 20 4.68 0.94 -6.94
C ASN A 20 5.57 2.01 -6.34
N ARG A 21 6.11 2.91 -7.16
CA ARG A 21 6.92 4.03 -6.69
C ARG A 21 6.08 5.00 -5.86
N MET A 22 4.86 5.30 -6.28
CA MET A 22 3.94 6.17 -5.54
C MET A 22 3.56 5.54 -4.19
N VAL A 23 3.13 4.29 -4.18
CA VAL A 23 2.75 3.59 -2.95
C VAL A 23 3.92 3.44 -1.99
N SER A 24 5.10 3.07 -2.48
CA SER A 24 6.31 2.99 -1.65
C SER A 24 6.69 4.34 -1.03
N HIS A 25 6.38 5.45 -1.71
CA HIS A 25 6.63 6.78 -1.18
C HIS A 25 5.62 7.14 -0.09
N VAL A 26 4.32 6.94 -0.35
CA VAL A 26 3.23 7.26 0.59
C VAL A 26 3.29 6.39 1.85
N LEU A 27 3.54 5.09 1.70
CA LEU A 27 3.55 4.13 2.80
C LEU A 27 4.90 3.99 3.49
N ARG A 28 5.92 4.76 3.10
CA ARG A 28 7.25 4.74 3.74
C ARG A 28 7.19 4.85 5.28
N PRO A 29 6.33 5.69 5.89
CA PRO A 29 6.22 5.77 7.36
C PRO A 29 5.66 4.49 8.01
N LEU A 30 4.97 3.63 7.26
CA LEU A 30 4.30 2.42 7.74
C LEU A 30 5.03 1.13 7.31
N ARG A 31 6.30 1.25 6.89
CA ARG A 31 7.08 0.15 6.28
C ARG A 31 7.26 -1.06 7.20
N ASP A 32 7.23 -0.85 8.52
CA ASP A 32 7.38 -1.93 9.51
C ASP A 32 6.16 -2.88 9.51
N PHE A 33 4.99 -2.39 9.06
CA PHE A 33 3.73 -3.14 9.02
C PHE A 33 3.37 -3.62 7.61
N ALA A 34 3.72 -2.82 6.60
CA ALA A 34 3.49 -3.12 5.20
C ALA A 34 4.83 -3.05 4.43
N PRO A 35 5.64 -4.13 4.45
CA PRO A 35 6.83 -4.25 3.61
C PRO A 35 6.40 -4.37 2.14
N SER A 36 6.13 -3.21 1.55
CA SER A 36 5.66 -2.95 0.20
C SER A 36 6.09 -3.94 -0.89
N TYR A 37 5.13 -4.71 -1.44
CA TYR A 37 5.21 -5.30 -2.79
C TYR A 37 3.80 -5.41 -3.38
N PHE A 38 3.54 -4.82 -4.55
CA PHE A 38 2.23 -4.86 -5.22
C PHE A 38 2.04 -6.25 -5.85
N VAL A 39 1.02 -7.04 -5.52
CA VAL A 39 -0.42 -6.88 -5.83
C VAL A 39 -1.32 -6.96 -4.59
N TYR A 40 -0.73 -7.13 -3.40
CA TYR A 40 -1.43 -7.24 -2.13
C TYR A 40 -0.69 -6.43 -1.07
N ILE A 41 -1.34 -5.42 -0.49
CA ILE A 41 -0.86 -4.83 0.75
C ILE A 41 -1.17 -5.85 1.83
N PHE A 42 -0.15 -6.57 2.29
CA PHE A 42 -0.25 -7.36 3.51
C PHE A 42 -0.01 -6.41 4.69
N ASP A 43 -1.05 -6.15 5.45
CA ASP A 43 -0.93 -5.50 6.74
C ASP A 43 -0.63 -6.58 7.78
N HIS A 44 0.58 -6.52 8.36
CA HIS A 44 0.99 -7.42 9.41
C HIS A 44 1.07 -6.65 10.73
N SER A 45 0.24 -7.03 11.69
CA SER A 45 0.31 -6.56 13.07
C SER A 45 0.92 -7.64 13.97
N ARG A 46 1.73 -7.22 14.94
CA ARG A 46 2.27 -8.09 15.97
C ARG A 46 1.61 -7.74 17.30
N ALA A 47 1.37 -8.74 18.16
CA ALA A 47 0.92 -8.51 19.52
C ALA A 47 1.97 -7.70 20.32
N GLU A 48 1.50 -6.76 21.13
CA GLU A 48 2.34 -5.86 21.93
C GLU A 48 1.76 -5.70 23.35
N GLY A 49 2.56 -6.07 24.35
CA GLY A 49 2.10 -6.10 25.74
C GLY A 49 0.91 -7.04 25.91
N ASP A 50 -0.20 -6.51 26.43
CA ASP A 50 -1.45 -7.24 26.63
C ASP A 50 -2.40 -7.18 25.42
N LEU A 51 -1.98 -6.53 24.32
CA LEU A 51 -2.82 -6.36 23.13
C LEU A 51 -2.55 -7.46 22.10
N SER A 52 -3.63 -8.03 21.57
CA SER A 52 -3.59 -8.90 20.41
C SER A 52 -3.16 -8.14 19.14
N ALA A 53 -2.65 -8.88 18.15
CA ALA A 53 -2.30 -8.32 16.84
C ALA A 53 -3.47 -7.52 16.22
N VAL A 54 -4.70 -8.01 16.35
CA VAL A 54 -5.90 -7.33 15.83
C VAL A 54 -6.15 -5.98 16.54
N GLU A 55 -5.97 -5.91 17.86
CA GLU A 55 -6.14 -4.66 18.62
C GLU A 55 -5.04 -3.64 18.30
N VAL A 56 -3.82 -4.11 18.08
CA VAL A 56 -2.71 -3.29 17.58
C VAL A 56 -3.04 -2.76 16.19
N HIS A 57 -3.52 -3.60 15.28
CA HIS A 57 -3.90 -3.20 13.92
C HIS A 57 -5.00 -2.13 13.91
N VAL A 58 -6.07 -2.30 14.68
CA VAL A 58 -7.18 -1.34 14.76
C VAL A 58 -6.73 0.04 15.26
N ARG A 59 -5.76 0.10 16.18
CA ARG A 59 -5.21 1.39 16.65
C ARG A 59 -4.43 2.15 15.58
N HIS A 60 -3.77 1.44 14.67
CA HIS A 60 -2.97 2.05 13.60
C HIS A 60 -3.81 2.50 12.39
N LEU A 61 -5.06 2.05 12.29
CA LEU A 61 -6.01 2.48 11.25
C LEU A 61 -6.75 3.80 11.58
N ARG A 62 -6.58 4.35 12.78
CA ARG A 62 -7.20 5.61 13.23
C ARG A 62 -6.27 6.80 13.04
#